data_AF-A0AAD4MQ49-F1
#
_entry.id   AF-A0AAD4MQ49-F1
#
_cell.length_a   1.000
_cell.length_b   1.000
_cell.length_c   1.000
_cell.angle_alpha   90.00
_cell.angle_beta   90.00
_cell.angle_gamma   90.00
#
_symmetry.space_group_name_H-M   'P 1'
#
loop_
_entity.id
_entity.type
_entity.pdbx_description
1 polymer ?
#
loop_
_entity_poly.entity_id
_entity_poly.type
_entity_poly.pdbx_seq_one_letter_code
_entity_poly.pdbx_strand_id
1 'polypeptide(L)'
;MNTYLFRPDFYASRYNCNVFSVDQWTEFGHKNPTLGICFWIIGVSTLALYIPFMAAMMQAGFRELSCYKIMFYLGVVDLGNIFVGGFVTGYLTWVGAVYCAFPNLIYINGCLGLTCWCVGCMTGCLLAFNRCIDVARPDLFVKWFSGSKTWAWLLLPTIYFWSIFMFEMPLIFDSKYVTWFYDPFVEMPVHYNYDYAHTAHSINNVAVVFILCAENAYLLRSIFKMSRASHLSSTARLKRQFIIQTIIICGLIIVASSVYVYMNYFNLPPLLTTIGTLAYTGNSGSPGFVYLFLNKNLRRAVFRMLRLDVMARWKYKTRRIASMGDSPQPLNSNVISPTPPINPGQDSLSANHH
;
A
#
# COMPACT_ATOMS: atom_id res chain seq x y z
N MET A 1 8.41 19.50 -14.30
CA MET A 1 7.54 19.92 -15.43
C MET A 1 7.78 21.33 -15.94
N ASN A 2 8.18 22.30 -15.10
CA ASN A 2 8.47 23.68 -15.50
C ASN A 2 9.46 23.77 -16.67
N THR A 3 10.55 23.00 -16.63
CA THR A 3 11.51 22.89 -17.73
C THR A 3 10.84 22.47 -19.04
N TYR A 4 10.01 21.43 -19.01
CA TYR A 4 9.35 20.87 -20.18
C TYR A 4 8.27 21.78 -20.77
N LEU A 5 7.48 22.46 -19.93
CA LEU A 5 6.35 23.28 -20.37
C LEU A 5 6.74 24.72 -20.71
N PHE A 6 7.68 25.31 -19.98
CA PHE A 6 7.90 26.76 -19.99
C PHE A 6 9.35 27.16 -20.35
N ARG A 7 10.27 26.20 -20.50
CA ARG A 7 11.67 26.49 -20.84
C ARG A 7 12.17 25.59 -21.98
N PRO A 8 11.62 25.73 -23.21
CA PRO A 8 11.94 24.85 -24.33
C PRO A 8 13.43 24.84 -24.68
N ASP A 9 14.11 25.99 -24.64
CA ASP A 9 15.56 26.05 -24.93
C ASP A 9 16.40 25.27 -23.91
N PHE A 10 16.01 25.36 -22.63
CA PHE A 10 16.69 24.67 -21.54
C PHE A 10 16.40 23.16 -21.54
N TYR A 11 15.20 22.78 -21.95
CA TYR A 11 14.85 21.39 -22.20
C TYR A 11 15.67 20.85 -23.38
N ALA A 12 15.69 21.55 -24.52
CA ALA A 12 16.43 21.15 -25.72
C ALA A 12 17.94 21.08 -25.48
N SER A 13 18.52 21.89 -24.58
CA SER A 13 19.96 21.83 -24.28
C SER A 13 20.38 20.59 -23.50
N ARG A 14 19.44 19.87 -22.87
CA ARG A 14 19.70 18.72 -21.97
C ARG A 14 19.07 17.42 -22.45
N TYR A 15 17.97 17.50 -23.17
CA TYR A 15 17.19 16.33 -23.59
C TYR A 15 17.15 16.23 -25.12
N ASN A 16 18.24 16.63 -25.78
CA ASN A 16 18.33 16.65 -27.23
C ASN A 16 18.44 15.23 -27.80
N CYS A 17 17.54 14.87 -28.72
CA CYS A 17 17.51 13.57 -29.36
C CYS A 17 17.87 13.60 -30.85
N ASN A 18 18.30 14.75 -31.39
CA ASN A 18 18.51 14.96 -32.83
C ASN A 18 19.80 14.33 -33.38
N VAL A 19 20.58 13.63 -32.54
CA VAL A 19 21.83 12.98 -32.97
C VAL A 19 21.56 11.76 -33.85
N PHE A 20 20.49 11.02 -33.57
CA PHE A 20 20.07 9.84 -34.32
C PHE A 20 18.59 9.91 -34.70
N SER A 21 18.18 9.15 -35.71
CA SER A 21 16.77 8.95 -36.01
C SER A 21 16.08 8.15 -34.90
N VAL A 22 14.75 8.21 -34.82
CA VAL A 22 13.97 7.46 -33.82
C VAL A 22 14.18 5.94 -33.96
N ASP A 23 14.31 5.45 -35.19
CA ASP A 23 14.57 4.02 -35.45
C ASP A 23 15.93 3.59 -34.91
N GLN A 24 16.97 4.40 -35.14
CA GLN A 24 18.31 4.17 -34.58
C GLN A 24 18.30 4.22 -33.05
N TRP A 25 17.57 5.15 -32.44
CA TRP A 25 17.42 5.18 -30.98
C TRP A 25 16.78 3.91 -30.43
N THR A 26 15.81 3.36 -31.16
CA THR A 26 15.11 2.13 -30.76
C THR A 26 16.03 0.91 -30.75
N GLU A 27 17.11 0.90 -31.54
CA GLU A 27 18.10 -0.18 -31.57
C GLU A 27 18.93 -0.27 -30.28
N PHE A 28 19.09 0.83 -29.54
CA PHE A 28 19.79 0.82 -28.24
C PHE A 28 18.94 0.21 -27.11
N GLY A 29 17.64 0.03 -27.34
CA GLY A 29 16.72 -0.53 -26.35
C GLY A 29 16.76 -2.05 -26.27
N HIS A 30 16.40 -2.58 -25.09
CA HIS A 30 16.33 -4.03 -24.87
C HIS A 30 14.90 -4.48 -24.56
N LYS A 31 14.29 -5.21 -25.51
CA LYS A 31 12.92 -5.71 -25.38
C LYS A 31 12.86 -6.87 -24.39
N ASN A 32 11.99 -6.77 -23.39
CA ASN A 32 11.70 -7.88 -22.49
C ASN A 32 10.18 -8.03 -22.25
N PRO A 33 9.43 -8.60 -23.21
CA PRO A 33 7.98 -8.75 -23.12
C PRO A 33 7.53 -9.52 -21.87
N THR A 34 8.25 -10.58 -21.49
CA THR A 34 7.94 -11.40 -20.31
C THR A 34 7.95 -10.54 -19.04
N LEU A 35 9.00 -9.75 -18.84
CA LEU A 35 9.10 -8.87 -17.67
C LEU A 35 8.05 -7.75 -17.73
N GLY A 36 7.77 -7.21 -18.92
CA GLY A 36 6.68 -6.24 -19.12
C GLY A 36 5.31 -6.78 -18.68
N ILE A 37 5.00 -8.03 -19.04
CA ILE A 37 3.78 -8.74 -18.58
C ILE A 37 3.78 -8.87 -17.05
N CYS A 38 4.91 -9.23 -16.45
CA CYS A 38 5.02 -9.35 -15.00
C CYS A 38 4.67 -8.03 -14.30
N PHE A 39 5.16 -6.89 -14.79
CA PHE A 39 4.81 -5.57 -14.26
C PHE A 39 3.31 -5.27 -14.38
N TRP A 40 2.69 -5.60 -15.52
CA TRP A 40 1.24 -5.44 -15.68
C TRP A 40 0.43 -6.33 -14.74
N ILE A 41 0.81 -7.58 -14.55
CA ILE A 41 0.14 -8.48 -13.60
C ILE A 41 0.25 -7.93 -12.17
N ILE A 42 1.43 -7.45 -11.77
CA ILE A 42 1.64 -6.82 -10.47
C ILE A 42 0.78 -5.54 -10.34
N GLY A 43 0.79 -4.67 -11.35
CA GLY A 43 0.00 -3.43 -11.36
C GLY A 43 -1.51 -3.68 -11.26
N VAL A 44 -2.04 -4.60 -12.08
CA VAL A 44 -3.46 -4.95 -12.07
C VAL A 44 -3.86 -5.59 -10.75
N SER A 45 -3.09 -6.56 -10.24
CA SER A 45 -3.41 -7.26 -8.99
C SER A 45 -3.39 -6.33 -7.78
N THR A 46 -2.39 -5.46 -7.68
CA THR A 46 -2.29 -4.47 -6.59
C THR A 46 -3.41 -3.44 -6.66
N LEU A 47 -3.71 -2.91 -7.85
CA LEU A 47 -4.78 -1.93 -8.04
C LEU A 47 -6.17 -2.51 -7.75
N ALA A 48 -6.45 -3.73 -8.25
CA ALA A 48 -7.69 -4.45 -7.98
C ALA A 48 -7.90 -4.71 -6.48
N LEU A 49 -6.82 -4.95 -5.74
CA LEU A 49 -6.89 -5.13 -4.29
C LEU A 49 -7.08 -3.81 -3.55
N TYR A 50 -6.33 -2.76 -3.91
CA TYR A 50 -6.25 -1.51 -3.15
C TYR A 50 -7.53 -0.66 -3.28
N ILE A 51 -8.10 -0.54 -4.49
CA ILE A 51 -9.28 0.30 -4.76
C ILE A 51 -10.48 0.00 -3.83
N PRO A 52 -10.89 -1.27 -3.63
CA PRO A 52 -11.98 -1.59 -2.70
C PRO A 52 -11.72 -1.12 -1.27
N PHE A 53 -10.47 -1.22 -0.79
CA PHE A 53 -10.12 -0.73 0.56
C PHE A 53 -10.21 0.79 0.64
N MET A 54 -9.75 1.52 -0.39
CA MET A 54 -9.92 2.97 -0.45
C MET A 54 -11.39 3.38 -0.43
N ALA A 55 -12.24 2.72 -1.23
CA ALA A 55 -13.68 2.96 -1.22
C ALA A 55 -14.30 2.68 0.16
N ALA A 56 -13.86 1.62 0.85
CA ALA A 56 -14.30 1.34 2.21
C ALA A 56 -13.88 2.42 3.22
N MET A 57 -12.69 3.02 3.08
CA MET A 57 -12.23 4.11 3.97
C MET A 57 -13.09 5.37 3.87
N MET A 58 -13.80 5.57 2.76
CA MET A 58 -14.69 6.72 2.56
C MET A 58 -16.04 6.58 3.27
N GLN A 59 -16.37 5.40 3.82
CA GLN A 59 -17.62 5.22 4.57
C GLN A 59 -17.60 6.07 5.86
N ALA A 60 -18.78 6.53 6.29
CA ALA A 60 -18.94 7.47 7.41
C ALA A 60 -18.18 7.06 8.69
N GLY A 61 -18.21 5.78 9.05
CA GLY A 61 -17.53 5.28 10.26
C GLY A 61 -16.00 5.25 10.20
N PHE A 62 -15.39 5.36 9.01
CA PHE A 62 -13.93 5.35 8.86
C PHE A 62 -13.38 6.74 8.57
N ARG A 63 -14.09 7.53 7.74
CA ARG A 63 -13.65 8.88 7.31
C ARG A 63 -13.50 9.88 8.45
N GLU A 64 -14.04 9.61 9.63
CA GLU A 64 -13.89 10.48 10.81
C GLU A 64 -12.51 10.32 11.49
N LEU A 65 -11.87 9.16 11.35
CA LEU A 65 -10.59 8.85 11.97
C LEU A 65 -9.43 9.44 11.16
N SER A 66 -8.55 10.19 11.81
CA SER A 66 -7.39 10.82 11.16
C SER A 66 -6.51 9.82 10.40
N CYS A 67 -6.34 8.61 10.95
CA CYS A 67 -5.55 7.55 10.34
C CYS A 67 -6.05 7.24 8.93
N TYR A 68 -7.36 7.00 8.79
CA TYR A 68 -7.93 6.60 7.51
C TYR A 68 -7.95 7.74 6.50
N LYS A 69 -8.00 9.00 6.94
CA LYS A 69 -7.80 10.15 6.04
C LYS A 69 -6.40 10.16 5.43
N ILE A 70 -5.38 9.98 6.27
CA ILE A 70 -3.98 9.93 5.83
C ILE A 70 -3.75 8.70 4.95
N MET A 71 -4.26 7.53 5.33
CA MET A 71 -4.14 6.29 4.55
C MET A 71 -4.88 6.38 3.21
N PHE A 72 -6.04 7.04 3.16
CA PHE A 72 -6.75 7.28 1.91
C PHE A 72 -5.97 8.20 0.99
N TYR A 73 -5.42 9.30 1.52
CA TYR A 73 -4.55 10.21 0.76
C TYR A 73 -3.31 9.47 0.24
N LEU A 74 -2.65 8.68 1.09
CA LEU A 74 -1.53 7.83 0.67
C LEU A 74 -1.94 6.88 -0.45
N GLY A 75 -3.12 6.27 -0.35
CA GLY A 75 -3.67 5.43 -1.41
C GLY A 75 -3.84 6.16 -2.74
N VAL A 76 -4.29 7.41 -2.75
CA VAL A 76 -4.39 8.22 -3.99
C VAL A 76 -3.01 8.42 -4.62
N VAL A 77 -1.99 8.69 -3.80
CA VAL A 77 -0.61 8.85 -4.26
C VAL A 77 -0.05 7.52 -4.79
N ASP A 78 -0.32 6.42 -4.08
CA ASP A 78 0.10 5.07 -4.46
C ASP A 78 -0.51 4.63 -5.79
N LEU A 79 -1.75 5.03 -6.12
CA LEU A 79 -2.33 4.75 -7.44
C LEU A 79 -1.49 5.37 -8.57
N GLY A 80 -0.91 6.56 -8.36
CA GLY A 80 0.03 7.17 -9.30
C GLY A 80 1.34 6.38 -9.41
N ASN A 81 1.90 5.95 -8.29
CA ASN A 81 3.10 5.10 -8.29
C ASN A 81 2.86 3.75 -8.97
N ILE A 82 1.71 3.10 -8.74
CA ILE A 82 1.31 1.85 -9.41
C ILE A 82 1.10 2.07 -10.90
N PHE A 83 0.53 3.20 -11.31
CA PHE A 83 0.40 3.56 -12.72
C PHE A 83 1.78 3.62 -13.40
N VAL A 84 2.73 4.36 -12.84
CA VAL A 84 4.07 4.50 -13.42
C VAL A 84 4.88 3.20 -13.30
N GLY A 85 4.93 2.59 -12.12
CA GLY A 85 5.73 1.40 -11.82
C GLY A 85 5.18 0.10 -12.43
N GLY A 86 3.85 -0.05 -12.48
CA GLY A 86 3.20 -1.25 -13.02
C GLY A 86 2.88 -1.13 -14.51
N PHE A 87 2.21 -0.06 -14.92
CA PHE A 87 1.67 0.04 -16.28
C PHE A 87 2.65 0.67 -17.26
N VAL A 88 3.18 1.85 -16.94
CA VAL A 88 4.10 2.58 -17.81
C VAL A 88 5.42 1.83 -17.94
N THR A 89 6.03 1.47 -16.81
CA THR A 89 7.25 0.64 -16.80
C THR A 89 7.02 -0.67 -17.55
N GLY A 90 5.92 -1.38 -17.31
CA GLY A 90 5.60 -2.61 -18.02
C GLY A 90 5.52 -2.44 -19.55
N TYR A 91 4.90 -1.36 -20.02
CA TYR A 91 4.85 -1.02 -21.43
C TYR A 91 6.24 -0.69 -22.00
N LEU A 92 7.00 0.17 -21.32
CA LEU A 92 8.34 0.59 -21.75
C LEU A 92 9.32 -0.59 -21.79
N THR A 93 9.24 -1.51 -20.83
CA THR A 93 10.01 -2.77 -20.83
C THR A 93 9.60 -3.70 -21.97
N TRP A 94 8.30 -3.79 -22.26
CA TRP A 94 7.80 -4.63 -23.36
C TRP A 94 8.37 -4.17 -24.71
N VAL A 95 8.31 -2.86 -25.00
CA VAL A 95 8.74 -2.30 -26.29
C VAL A 95 10.25 -2.08 -26.37
N GLY A 96 10.97 -2.19 -25.25
CA GLY A 96 12.40 -1.90 -25.18
C GLY A 96 12.69 -0.41 -25.33
N ALA A 97 11.95 0.43 -24.62
CA ALA A 97 12.06 1.88 -24.76
C ALA A 97 13.38 2.43 -24.22
N VAL A 98 13.90 3.44 -24.91
CA VAL A 98 14.91 4.38 -24.41
C VAL A 98 14.32 5.79 -24.48
N TYR A 99 14.95 6.75 -23.79
CA TYR A 99 14.43 8.11 -23.69
C TYR A 99 14.02 8.71 -25.04
N CYS A 100 14.94 8.75 -25.99
CA CYS A 100 14.75 9.43 -27.26
C CYS A 100 13.77 8.73 -28.23
N ALA A 101 13.42 7.48 -27.98
CA ALA A 101 12.35 6.80 -28.73
C ALA A 101 10.96 7.24 -28.25
N PHE A 102 10.82 7.58 -26.96
CA PHE A 102 9.54 7.96 -26.34
C PHE A 102 9.68 9.16 -25.38
N PRO A 103 10.21 10.31 -25.83
CA PRO A 103 10.68 11.38 -24.93
C PRO A 103 9.55 11.97 -24.09
N ASN A 104 8.39 12.24 -24.68
CA ASN A 104 7.25 12.83 -23.97
C ASN A 104 6.65 11.85 -22.94
N LEU A 105 6.47 10.59 -23.34
CA LEU A 105 5.91 9.55 -22.48
C LEU A 105 6.82 9.31 -21.27
N ILE A 106 8.13 9.17 -21.49
CA ILE A 106 9.10 8.91 -20.44
C ILE A 106 9.25 10.13 -19.54
N TYR A 107 9.41 11.34 -20.10
CA TYR A 107 9.63 12.55 -19.30
C TYR A 107 8.45 12.84 -18.36
N ILE A 108 7.21 12.82 -18.88
CA ILE A 108 6.01 13.15 -18.09
C ILE A 108 5.80 12.14 -16.97
N ASN A 109 5.91 10.84 -17.29
CA ASN A 109 5.76 9.79 -16.27
C ASN A 109 6.93 9.74 -15.30
N GLY A 110 8.12 10.16 -15.73
CA GLY A 110 9.28 10.40 -14.88
C GLY A 110 9.03 11.46 -13.82
N CYS A 111 8.46 12.61 -14.21
CA CYS A 111 8.01 13.63 -13.26
C CYS A 111 6.94 13.10 -12.30
N LEU A 112 5.93 12.39 -12.82
CA LEU A 112 4.84 11.85 -12.02
C LEU A 112 5.34 10.82 -11.00
N GLY A 113 6.12 9.83 -11.44
CA GLY A 113 6.65 8.77 -10.58
C GLY A 113 7.54 9.32 -9.47
N LEU A 114 8.46 10.21 -9.80
CA LEU A 114 9.31 10.88 -8.80
C LEU A 114 8.49 11.65 -7.77
N THR A 115 7.49 12.39 -8.24
CA THR A 115 6.64 13.20 -7.35
C THR A 115 5.81 12.30 -6.43
N CYS A 116 5.13 11.30 -6.98
CA CYS A 116 4.31 10.38 -6.21
C CYS A 116 5.17 9.59 -5.20
N TRP A 117 6.41 9.27 -5.53
CA TRP A 117 7.34 8.67 -4.58
C TRP A 117 7.63 9.58 -3.39
N CYS A 118 8.14 10.79 -3.65
CA CYS A 118 8.50 11.77 -2.60
C CYS A 118 7.29 12.13 -1.70
N VAL A 119 6.11 12.31 -2.30
CA VAL A 119 4.87 12.62 -1.58
C VAL A 119 4.37 11.42 -0.78
N GLY A 120 4.55 10.21 -1.30
CA GLY A 120 4.30 8.97 -0.59
C GLY A 120 5.18 8.85 0.66
N CYS A 121 6.47 9.17 0.54
CA CYS A 121 7.38 9.21 1.69
C CYS A 121 6.95 10.22 2.75
N MET A 122 6.68 11.47 2.36
CA MET A 122 6.22 12.53 3.28
C MET A 122 4.91 12.14 3.98
N THR A 123 3.99 11.54 3.24
CA THR A 123 2.71 11.06 3.79
C THR A 123 2.92 9.86 4.73
N GLY A 124 3.88 8.99 4.43
CA GLY A 124 4.34 7.92 5.32
C GLY A 124 4.88 8.45 6.64
N CYS A 125 5.74 9.47 6.61
CA CYS A 125 6.23 10.16 7.81
C CYS A 125 5.06 10.76 8.59
N LEU A 126 4.14 11.47 7.93
CA LEU A 126 2.96 12.04 8.58
C LEU A 126 2.08 10.95 9.22
N LEU A 127 1.93 9.79 8.58
CA LEU A 127 1.18 8.65 9.12
C LEU A 127 1.85 8.10 10.39
N ALA A 128 3.16 7.87 10.36
CA ALA A 128 3.91 7.39 11.53
C ALA A 128 3.90 8.42 12.67
N PHE A 129 4.14 9.69 12.36
CA PHE A 129 4.00 10.79 13.31
C PHE A 129 2.61 10.83 13.96
N ASN A 130 1.55 10.67 13.15
CA ASN A 130 0.17 10.63 13.64
C ASN A 130 -0.04 9.49 14.65
N ARG A 131 0.57 8.31 14.43
CA ARG A 131 0.55 7.20 15.39
C ARG A 131 1.40 7.47 16.62
N CYS A 132 2.57 8.09 16.47
CA CYS A 132 3.46 8.44 17.58
C CYS A 132 2.75 9.35 18.58
N ILE A 133 2.08 10.40 18.11
CA ILE A 133 1.35 11.34 18.97
C ILE A 133 0.12 10.70 19.62
N ASP A 134 -0.62 9.84 18.91
CA ASP A 134 -1.77 9.09 19.45
C ASP A 134 -1.39 8.18 20.64
N VAL A 135 -0.13 7.73 20.69
CA VAL A 135 0.41 6.94 21.80
C VAL A 135 1.05 7.82 22.86
N ALA A 136 1.90 8.78 22.47
CA ALA A 136 2.68 9.59 23.38
C ALA A 136 1.83 10.58 24.19
N ARG A 137 0.93 11.28 23.50
CA ARG A 137 0.18 12.43 24.03
C ARG A 137 -1.22 12.50 23.42
N PRO A 138 -2.17 11.68 23.91
CA PRO A 138 -3.54 11.65 23.40
C PRO A 138 -4.24 13.03 23.38
N ASP A 139 -3.95 13.90 24.34
CA ASP A 139 -4.52 15.25 24.38
C ASP A 139 -4.06 16.10 23.19
N LEU A 140 -2.78 16.01 22.84
CA LEU A 140 -2.21 16.68 21.66
C LEU A 140 -2.73 16.05 20.37
N PHE A 141 -2.92 14.72 20.35
CA PHE A 141 -3.51 14.04 19.21
C PHE A 141 -4.90 14.59 18.89
N VAL A 142 -5.77 14.72 19.89
CA VAL A 142 -7.11 15.31 19.71
C VAL A 142 -6.99 16.77 19.30
N LYS A 143 -6.05 17.54 19.86
CA LYS A 143 -5.85 18.94 19.47
C LYS A 143 -5.46 19.08 18.00
N TRP A 144 -4.57 18.24 17.49
CA TRP A 144 -3.94 18.42 16.17
C TRP A 144 -4.60 17.64 15.04
N PHE A 145 -5.21 16.49 15.32
CA PHE A 145 -5.69 15.57 14.29
C PHE A 145 -7.19 15.29 14.33
N SER A 146 -7.95 15.82 15.30
CA SER A 146 -9.40 15.60 15.35
C SER A 146 -10.16 16.33 14.25
N GLY A 147 -11.25 15.71 13.78
CA GLY A 147 -12.16 16.33 12.83
C GLY A 147 -11.47 16.77 11.54
N SER A 148 -11.78 17.97 11.05
CA SER A 148 -11.25 18.50 9.79
C SER A 148 -9.76 18.83 9.82
N LYS A 149 -9.13 18.93 10.99
CA LYS A 149 -7.72 19.38 11.11
C LYS A 149 -6.71 18.46 10.43
N THR A 150 -7.02 17.16 10.29
CA THR A 150 -6.18 16.25 9.51
C THR A 150 -6.02 16.71 8.06
N TRP A 151 -7.05 17.32 7.47
CA TRP A 151 -6.98 17.83 6.09
C TRP A 151 -6.00 18.99 5.95
N ALA A 152 -5.85 19.82 6.99
CA ALA A 152 -4.83 20.86 7.00
C ALA A 152 -3.41 20.27 6.98
N TRP A 153 -3.18 19.17 7.72
CA TRP A 153 -1.90 18.46 7.65
C TRP A 153 -1.62 17.87 6.26
N LEU A 154 -2.66 17.46 5.53
CA LEU A 154 -2.53 16.94 4.16
C LEU A 154 -2.20 18.03 3.12
N LEU A 155 -2.29 19.31 3.48
CA LEU A 155 -1.77 20.38 2.62
C LEU A 155 -0.25 20.30 2.49
N LEU A 156 0.47 19.83 3.51
CA LEU A 156 1.93 19.69 3.47
C LEU A 156 2.40 18.73 2.34
N PRO A 157 1.96 17.46 2.27
CA PRO A 157 2.31 16.59 1.16
C PRO A 157 1.73 17.08 -0.18
N THR A 158 0.62 17.81 -0.18
CA THR A 158 0.04 18.38 -1.41
C THR A 158 0.90 19.51 -1.98
N ILE A 159 1.40 20.42 -1.14
CA ILE A 159 2.33 21.47 -1.56
C ILE A 159 3.64 20.83 -2.04
N TYR A 160 4.12 19.82 -1.33
CA TYR A 160 5.33 19.09 -1.72
C TYR A 160 5.18 18.40 -3.08
N PHE A 161 3.99 17.86 -3.39
CA PHE A 161 3.66 17.33 -4.71
C PHE A 161 3.91 18.38 -5.80
N TRP A 162 3.27 19.54 -5.69
CA TRP A 162 3.38 20.56 -6.73
C TRP A 162 4.79 21.12 -6.85
N SER A 163 5.53 21.23 -5.74
CA SER A 163 6.92 21.69 -5.79
C SER A 163 7.82 20.72 -6.55
N ILE A 164 7.75 19.42 -6.27
CA ILE A 164 8.59 18.41 -6.94
C ILE A 164 8.14 18.25 -8.40
N PHE A 165 6.83 18.13 -8.63
CA PHE A 165 6.29 17.94 -9.98
C PHE A 165 6.67 19.07 -10.93
N MET A 166 6.63 20.31 -10.45
CA MET A 166 6.98 21.47 -11.27
C MET A 166 8.49 21.66 -11.39
N PHE A 167 9.22 21.67 -10.29
CA PHE A 167 10.58 22.21 -10.28
C PHE A 167 11.69 21.16 -10.34
N GLU A 168 11.40 19.90 -10.02
CA GLU A 168 12.42 18.85 -10.06
C GLU A 168 12.59 18.25 -11.46
N MET A 169 13.81 17.78 -11.76
CA MET A 169 14.07 16.99 -12.97
C MET A 169 13.39 15.63 -12.89
N PRO A 170 12.86 15.10 -14.01
CA PRO A 170 12.26 13.78 -14.03
C PRO A 170 13.32 12.69 -13.85
N LEU A 171 12.85 11.52 -13.42
CA LEU A 171 13.58 10.28 -13.69
C LEU A 171 13.28 9.81 -15.12
N ILE A 172 14.26 9.25 -15.80
CA ILE A 172 14.21 8.81 -17.18
C ILE A 172 14.38 7.30 -17.23
N PHE A 173 13.44 6.64 -17.89
CA PHE A 173 13.44 5.19 -18.02
C PHE A 173 14.45 4.70 -19.05
N ASP A 174 15.14 3.62 -18.73
CA ASP A 174 15.98 2.86 -19.66
C ASP A 174 15.65 1.36 -19.61
N SER A 175 15.39 0.77 -20.78
CA SER A 175 14.99 -0.63 -20.91
C SER A 175 16.13 -1.65 -20.72
N LYS A 176 17.39 -1.25 -20.86
CA LYS A 176 18.54 -2.13 -20.61
C LYS A 176 18.62 -2.53 -19.14
N TYR A 177 18.29 -1.59 -18.25
CA TYR A 177 18.30 -1.78 -16.79
C TYR A 177 16.92 -1.96 -16.18
N VAL A 178 15.87 -1.71 -16.97
CA VAL A 178 14.46 -1.76 -16.55
C VAL A 178 14.24 -0.93 -15.29
N THR A 179 14.74 0.31 -15.31
CA THR A 179 14.67 1.23 -14.18
C THR A 179 14.67 2.68 -14.66
N TRP A 180 14.48 3.59 -13.72
CA TRP A 180 14.39 5.02 -13.92
C TRP A 180 15.61 5.72 -13.29
N PHE A 181 16.43 6.37 -14.11
CA PHE A 181 17.66 7.06 -13.73
C PHE A 181 17.50 8.58 -13.83
N TYR A 182 18.48 9.36 -13.37
CA TYR A 182 18.48 10.80 -13.65
C TYR A 182 18.98 11.13 -15.06
N ASP A 183 20.01 10.43 -15.51
CA ASP A 183 20.64 10.65 -16.81
C ASP A 183 19.80 9.98 -17.92
N PRO A 184 19.33 10.74 -18.94
CA PRO A 184 18.63 10.18 -20.10
C PRO A 184 19.51 9.35 -21.04
N PHE A 185 20.83 9.41 -20.91
CA PHE A 185 21.79 8.83 -21.85
C PHE A 185 22.75 7.82 -21.18
N VAL A 186 22.31 7.14 -20.12
CA VAL A 186 23.10 6.10 -19.42
C VAL A 186 23.61 5.05 -20.42
N GLU A 187 24.93 4.89 -20.50
CA GLU A 187 25.63 3.98 -21.42
C GLU A 187 25.27 4.16 -22.91
N MET A 188 24.83 5.35 -23.32
CA MET A 188 24.59 5.70 -24.72
C MET A 188 25.84 6.33 -25.36
N PRO A 189 26.00 6.28 -26.70
CA PRO A 189 27.15 6.89 -27.39
C PRO A 189 27.14 8.43 -27.37
N VAL A 190 26.11 9.04 -26.79
CA VAL A 190 26.00 10.50 -26.62
C VAL A 190 26.24 10.83 -25.16
N HIS A 191 27.29 11.61 -24.90
CA HIS A 191 27.61 12.09 -23.56
C HIS A 191 27.50 13.61 -23.53
N TYR A 192 26.55 14.12 -22.75
CA TYR A 192 26.51 15.52 -22.40
C TYR A 192 27.14 15.71 -21.02
N ASN A 193 28.06 16.66 -20.88
CA ASN A 193 28.67 17.02 -19.59
C ASN A 193 27.67 17.81 -18.72
N TYR A 194 26.58 17.17 -18.33
CA TYR A 194 25.60 17.71 -17.40
C TYR A 194 25.41 16.78 -16.23
N ASP A 195 25.40 17.36 -15.03
CA ASP A 195 24.94 16.66 -13.85
C ASP A 195 23.41 16.67 -13.84
N TYR A 196 22.81 15.53 -14.22
CA TYR A 196 21.37 15.31 -14.12
C TYR A 196 20.95 14.95 -12.68
N ALA A 197 21.90 14.62 -11.80
CA ALA A 197 21.59 14.29 -10.42
C ALA A 197 21.14 15.55 -9.69
N HIS A 198 19.89 15.54 -9.24
CA HIS A 198 19.37 16.59 -8.39
C HIS A 198 19.36 16.18 -6.92
N THR A 199 19.66 17.18 -6.07
CA THR A 199 19.85 16.99 -4.63
C THR A 199 18.53 16.73 -3.88
N ALA A 200 17.37 17.18 -4.36
CA ALA A 200 16.16 17.15 -3.54
C ALA A 200 15.61 15.73 -3.35
N HIS A 201 15.62 14.88 -4.38
CA HIS A 201 15.22 13.48 -4.23
C HIS A 201 16.20 12.67 -3.36
N SER A 202 17.50 12.90 -3.52
CA SER A 202 18.52 12.27 -2.66
C SER A 202 18.37 12.71 -1.20
N ILE A 203 18.16 14.00 -0.95
CA ILE A 203 17.86 14.54 0.38
C ILE A 203 16.56 13.92 0.93
N ASN A 204 15.51 13.81 0.12
CA ASN A 204 14.25 13.16 0.52
C ASN A 204 14.52 11.74 1.00
N ASN A 205 15.19 10.91 0.19
CA ASN A 205 15.39 9.50 0.55
C ASN A 205 16.25 9.34 1.80
N VAL A 206 17.33 10.13 1.95
CA VAL A 206 18.18 10.10 3.14
C VAL A 206 17.39 10.56 4.38
N ALA A 207 16.71 11.70 4.31
CA ALA A 207 15.94 12.24 5.43
C ALA A 207 14.82 11.28 5.86
N VAL A 208 14.08 10.72 4.91
CA VAL A 208 12.98 9.78 5.15
C VAL A 208 13.47 8.51 5.86
N VAL A 209 14.64 7.98 5.48
CA VAL A 209 15.24 6.83 6.17
C VAL A 209 15.47 7.15 7.65
N PHE A 210 16.10 8.30 7.97
CA PHE A 210 16.36 8.67 9.37
C PHE A 210 15.07 8.92 10.17
N ILE A 211 14.13 9.68 9.60
CA ILE A 211 12.86 10.03 10.26
C ILE A 211 12.03 8.78 10.53
N LEU A 212 11.76 7.97 9.50
CA LEU A 212 10.94 6.77 9.64
C LEU A 212 11.59 5.71 10.53
N CYS A 213 12.93 5.58 10.53
CA CYS A 213 13.62 4.70 11.46
C CYS A 213 13.37 5.12 12.92
N ALA A 214 13.46 6.42 13.24
CA ALA A 214 13.20 6.93 14.58
C ALA A 214 11.74 6.71 15.01
N GLU A 215 10.79 7.03 14.13
CA GLU A 215 9.36 6.85 14.38
C GLU A 215 9.00 5.36 14.53
N ASN A 216 9.47 4.49 13.63
CA ASN A 216 9.23 3.06 13.72
C ASN A 216 9.86 2.45 14.97
N ALA A 217 11.05 2.88 15.40
CA ALA A 217 11.66 2.42 16.64
C ALA A 217 10.79 2.78 17.86
N TYR A 218 10.25 4.01 17.90
CA TYR A 218 9.31 4.42 18.93
C TYR A 218 8.01 3.60 18.93
N LEU A 219 7.44 3.38 17.74
CA LEU A 219 6.22 2.59 17.57
C LEU A 219 6.42 1.11 17.96
N LEU A 220 7.56 0.52 17.59
CA LEU A 220 7.93 -0.83 18.01
C LEU A 220 8.01 -0.94 19.54
N ARG A 221 8.69 0.00 20.21
CA ARG A 221 8.75 0.07 21.68
C ARG A 221 7.34 0.15 22.29
N SER A 222 6.45 0.92 21.67
CA SER A 222 5.06 1.06 22.11
C SER A 222 4.29 -0.26 22.00
N ILE A 223 4.50 -1.03 20.93
CA ILE A 223 3.92 -2.37 20.76
C ILE A 223 4.42 -3.34 21.84
N PHE A 224 5.73 -3.36 22.12
CA PHE A 224 6.30 -4.20 23.18
C PHE A 224 5.73 -3.86 24.56
N LYS A 225 5.47 -2.59 24.84
CA LYS A 225 4.80 -2.18 26.08
C LYS A 225 3.35 -2.69 26.13
N MET A 226 2.61 -2.56 25.03
CA MET A 226 1.22 -3.05 24.94
C MET A 226 1.11 -4.58 25.02
N SER A 227 2.11 -5.34 24.56
CA SER A 227 2.09 -6.81 24.62
C SER A 227 2.32 -7.37 26.03
N ARG A 228 2.87 -6.57 26.95
CA ARG A 228 3.03 -6.95 28.36
C ARG A 228 1.75 -6.78 29.19
N ALA A 229 0.71 -6.13 28.64
CA ALA A 229 -0.56 -5.99 29.32
C ALA A 229 -1.35 -7.31 29.26
N SER A 230 -1.86 -7.77 30.41
CA SER A 230 -2.66 -9.00 30.52
C SER A 230 -4.01 -8.90 29.78
N HIS A 231 -4.62 -7.72 29.78
CA HIS A 231 -5.87 -7.46 29.08
C HIS A 231 -5.80 -6.12 28.34
N LEU A 232 -6.11 -6.14 27.04
CA LEU A 232 -6.11 -4.95 26.19
C LEU A 232 -7.54 -4.52 25.87
N SER A 233 -7.88 -3.26 26.16
CA SER A 233 -9.20 -2.69 25.83
C SER A 233 -9.46 -2.70 24.31
N SER A 234 -10.72 -2.58 23.90
CA SER A 234 -11.09 -2.56 22.47
C SER A 234 -10.36 -1.43 21.72
N THR A 235 -10.33 -0.23 22.32
CA THR A 235 -9.62 0.93 21.78
C THR A 235 -8.13 0.68 21.64
N ALA A 236 -7.49 0.07 22.64
CA ALA A 236 -6.07 -0.22 22.59
C ALA A 236 -5.71 -1.33 21.59
N ARG A 237 -6.60 -2.32 21.38
CA ARG A 237 -6.47 -3.30 20.28
C ARG A 237 -6.52 -2.63 18.91
N LEU A 238 -7.43 -1.67 18.72
CA LEU A 238 -7.53 -0.90 17.48
C LEU A 238 -6.26 -0.05 17.25
N LYS A 239 -5.78 0.66 18.29
CA LYS A 239 -4.52 1.40 18.24
C LYS A 239 -3.34 0.50 17.84
N ARG A 240 -3.20 -0.65 18.52
CA ARG A 240 -2.18 -1.66 18.22
C ARG A 240 -2.22 -2.08 16.75
N GLN A 241 -3.42 -2.32 16.21
CA GLN A 241 -3.60 -2.69 14.80
C GLN A 241 -3.08 -1.59 13.84
N PHE A 242 -3.44 -0.32 14.09
CA PHE A 242 -2.96 0.79 13.25
C PHE A 242 -1.46 1.00 13.35
N ILE A 243 -0.88 0.84 14.54
CA ILE A 243 0.57 0.94 14.73
C ILE A 243 1.29 -0.14 13.92
N ILE A 244 0.86 -1.40 13.99
CA ILE A 244 1.48 -2.50 13.23
C ILE A 244 1.40 -2.24 11.72
N GLN A 245 0.25 -1.80 11.22
CA GLN A 245 0.09 -1.47 9.80
C GLN A 245 1.05 -0.36 9.37
N THR A 246 1.19 0.66 10.20
CA THR A 246 2.07 1.80 9.93
C THR A 246 3.53 1.38 9.92
N ILE A 247 3.98 0.58 10.90
CA ILE A 247 5.36 0.06 10.95
C ILE A 247 5.70 -0.71 9.66
N ILE A 248 4.78 -1.55 9.18
CA ILE A 248 5.01 -2.35 7.96
C ILE A 248 5.08 -1.44 6.73
N ILE A 249 4.11 -0.54 6.55
CA ILE A 249 4.08 0.39 5.42
C ILE A 249 5.34 1.27 5.40
N CYS A 250 5.66 1.91 6.52
CA CYS A 250 6.85 2.76 6.66
C CYS A 250 8.15 1.96 6.56
N GLY A 251 8.17 0.70 7.01
CA GLY A 251 9.31 -0.19 6.87
C GLY A 251 9.65 -0.49 5.41
N LEU A 252 8.63 -0.70 4.57
CA LEU A 252 8.83 -0.90 3.13
C LEU A 252 9.35 0.37 2.43
N ILE A 253 8.88 1.56 2.86
CA ILE A 253 9.42 2.84 2.39
C ILE A 253 10.91 2.96 2.76
N ILE A 254 11.31 2.65 3.99
CA ILE A 254 12.72 2.69 4.42
C ILE A 254 13.59 1.81 3.52
N VAL A 255 13.15 0.56 3.27
CA VAL A 255 13.90 -0.39 2.43
C VAL A 255 14.06 0.16 1.01
N ALA A 256 12.97 0.59 0.38
CA ALA A 256 13.02 1.09 -0.99
C ALA A 256 13.81 2.39 -1.13
N SER A 257 13.70 3.34 -0.18
CA SER A 257 14.55 4.54 -0.15
C SER A 257 16.03 4.20 0.00
N SER A 258 16.36 3.21 0.84
CA SER A 258 17.75 2.78 1.08
C SER A 258 18.35 2.12 -0.16
N VAL A 259 17.57 1.25 -0.82
CA VAL A 259 17.98 0.64 -2.10
C VAL A 259 18.24 1.73 -3.12
N TYR A 260 17.31 2.67 -3.33
CA TYR A 260 17.48 3.71 -4.35
C TYR A 260 18.68 4.64 -4.08
N VAL A 261 18.93 5.01 -2.81
CA VAL A 261 20.15 5.74 -2.43
C VAL A 261 21.39 4.94 -2.81
N TYR A 262 21.42 3.63 -2.54
CA TYR A 262 22.52 2.77 -2.94
C TYR A 262 22.70 2.73 -4.47
N MET A 263 21.61 2.64 -5.24
CA MET A 263 21.67 2.65 -6.72
C MET A 263 22.27 3.94 -7.29
N ASN A 264 22.11 5.07 -6.60
CA ASN A 264 22.61 6.37 -7.08
C ASN A 264 24.13 6.55 -6.90
N TYR A 265 24.77 5.82 -5.98
CA TYR A 265 26.20 5.96 -5.68
C TYR A 265 27.04 4.78 -6.18
N PHE A 266 26.41 3.64 -6.45
CA PHE A 266 27.10 2.43 -6.87
C PHE A 266 26.51 1.89 -8.17
N ASN A 267 27.38 1.52 -9.10
CA ASN A 267 26.96 0.85 -10.32
C ASN A 267 26.39 -0.53 -9.97
N LEU A 268 25.12 -0.76 -10.30
CA LEU A 268 24.45 -2.02 -10.04
C LEU A 268 24.27 -2.82 -11.34
N PRO A 269 24.43 -4.16 -11.27
CA PRO A 269 24.09 -5.01 -12.39
C PRO A 269 22.59 -4.88 -12.74
N PRO A 270 22.20 -5.03 -14.01
CA PRO A 270 20.81 -4.87 -14.49
C PRO A 270 19.76 -5.71 -13.72
N LEU A 271 20.17 -6.86 -13.18
CA LEU A 271 19.29 -7.69 -12.36
C LEU A 271 18.89 -6.96 -11.06
N LEU A 272 19.85 -6.31 -10.38
CA LEU A 272 19.58 -5.61 -9.13
C LEU A 272 18.76 -4.34 -9.36
N THR A 273 18.98 -3.63 -10.46
CA THR A 273 18.14 -2.48 -10.82
C THR A 273 16.70 -2.90 -11.11
N THR A 274 16.51 -4.00 -11.84
CA THR A 274 15.19 -4.58 -12.11
C THR A 274 14.47 -4.98 -10.81
N ILE A 275 15.18 -5.64 -9.89
CA ILE A 275 14.64 -5.99 -8.56
C ILE A 275 14.24 -4.72 -7.79
N GLY A 276 15.04 -3.66 -7.86
CA GLY A 276 14.71 -2.35 -7.28
C GLY A 276 13.40 -1.79 -7.83
N THR A 277 13.20 -1.84 -9.15
CA THR A 277 11.97 -1.37 -9.81
C THR A 277 10.74 -2.21 -9.43
N LEU A 278 10.90 -3.53 -9.32
CA LEU A 278 9.85 -4.43 -8.82
C LEU A 278 9.52 -4.13 -7.35
N ALA A 279 10.53 -3.87 -6.52
CA ALA A 279 10.34 -3.50 -5.12
C ALA A 279 9.62 -2.15 -4.97
N TYR A 280 9.94 -1.15 -5.80
CA TYR A 280 9.23 0.13 -5.86
C TYR A 280 7.73 -0.07 -6.21
N THR A 281 7.45 -0.87 -7.22
CA THR A 281 6.08 -1.18 -7.65
C THR A 281 5.32 -1.94 -6.56
N GLY A 282 5.98 -2.94 -5.96
CA GLY A 282 5.43 -3.73 -4.86
C GLY A 282 5.19 -2.91 -3.60
N ASN A 283 6.10 -2.00 -3.24
CA ASN A 283 5.96 -1.09 -2.09
C ASN A 283 4.67 -0.28 -2.21
N SER A 284 4.43 0.31 -3.37
CA SER A 284 3.25 1.14 -3.66
C SER A 284 1.94 0.33 -3.62
N GLY A 285 1.97 -0.94 -4.02
CA GLY A 285 0.81 -1.84 -3.91
C GLY A 285 0.63 -2.51 -2.55
N SER A 286 1.66 -2.53 -1.71
CA SER A 286 1.69 -3.28 -0.45
C SER A 286 0.60 -2.89 0.57
N PRO A 287 0.15 -1.63 0.69
CA PRO A 287 -0.83 -1.28 1.71
C PRO A 287 -2.16 -2.00 1.51
N GLY A 288 -2.57 -2.27 0.26
CA GLY A 288 -3.76 -3.09 -0.04
C GLY A 288 -3.69 -4.49 0.63
N PHE A 289 -2.53 -5.15 0.56
CA PHE A 289 -2.30 -6.43 1.24
C PHE A 289 -2.25 -6.26 2.76
N VAL A 290 -1.58 -5.23 3.25
CA VAL A 290 -1.54 -4.90 4.69
C VAL A 290 -2.96 -4.73 5.23
N TYR A 291 -3.86 -4.08 4.50
CA TYR A 291 -5.25 -3.90 4.93
C TYR A 291 -6.05 -5.20 4.88
N LEU A 292 -5.84 -6.01 3.85
CA LEU A 292 -6.47 -7.32 3.74
C LEU A 292 -6.11 -8.22 4.92
N PHE A 293 -4.84 -8.31 5.30
CA PHE A 293 -4.42 -9.25 6.35
C PHE A 293 -4.58 -8.68 7.75
N LEU A 294 -4.27 -7.39 7.93
CA LEU A 294 -4.12 -6.78 9.25
C LEU A 294 -5.29 -5.87 9.62
N ASN A 295 -6.12 -5.40 8.68
CA ASN A 295 -7.25 -4.52 8.99
C ASN A 295 -8.59 -5.25 9.03
N LYS A 296 -8.92 -5.86 10.18
CA LYS A 296 -10.17 -6.61 10.34
C LYS A 296 -11.42 -5.77 10.07
N ASN A 297 -11.42 -4.50 10.50
CA ASN A 297 -12.56 -3.61 10.33
C ASN A 297 -12.77 -3.23 8.87
N LEU A 298 -11.69 -2.84 8.19
CA LEU A 298 -11.75 -2.45 6.78
C LEU A 298 -12.04 -3.66 5.88
N ARG A 299 -11.43 -4.83 6.15
CA ARG A 299 -11.75 -6.09 5.46
C ARG A 299 -13.24 -6.44 5.56
N ARG A 300 -13.84 -6.32 6.76
CA ARG A 300 -15.28 -6.55 6.95
C ARG A 300 -16.13 -5.53 6.19
N ALA A 301 -15.68 -4.29 6.08
CA ALA A 301 -16.38 -3.28 5.30
C ALA A 301 -16.33 -3.60 3.80
N VAL A 302 -15.16 -3.96 3.27
CA VAL A 302 -14.99 -4.38 1.87
C VAL A 302 -15.82 -5.63 1.56
N PHE A 303 -15.79 -6.66 2.40
CA PHE A 303 -16.57 -7.88 2.17
C PHE A 303 -18.07 -7.64 2.17
N ARG A 304 -18.57 -6.70 2.98
CA ARG A 304 -19.97 -6.27 2.95
C ARG A 304 -20.29 -5.48 1.68
N MET A 305 -19.40 -4.56 1.29
CA MET A 305 -19.55 -3.75 0.08
C MET A 305 -19.61 -4.63 -1.19
N LEU A 306 -18.78 -5.67 -1.25
CA LEU A 306 -18.73 -6.63 -2.36
C LEU A 306 -19.75 -7.77 -2.22
N ARG A 307 -20.62 -7.74 -1.20
CA ARG A 307 -21.58 -8.82 -0.85
C ARG A 307 -20.96 -10.22 -0.67
N LEU A 308 -19.65 -10.29 -0.44
CA LEU A 308 -18.93 -11.54 -0.16
C LEU A 308 -19.28 -12.11 1.22
N ASP A 309 -19.81 -11.27 2.12
CA ASP A 309 -20.29 -11.70 3.44
C ASP A 309 -21.54 -12.59 3.35
N VAL A 310 -22.41 -12.37 2.36
CA VAL A 310 -23.56 -13.24 2.07
C VAL A 310 -23.08 -14.60 1.58
N MET A 311 -22.09 -14.63 0.68
CA MET A 311 -21.51 -15.88 0.16
C MET A 311 -20.78 -16.68 1.25
N ALA A 312 -20.08 -15.99 2.16
CA ALA A 312 -19.41 -16.63 3.30
C ALA A 312 -20.41 -17.23 4.30
N ARG A 313 -21.50 -16.51 4.62
CA ARG A 313 -22.59 -17.03 5.46
C ARG A 313 -23.30 -18.22 4.81
N TRP A 314 -23.51 -18.17 3.49
CA TRP A 314 -24.07 -19.28 2.73
C TRP A 314 -23.15 -20.51 2.77
N LYS A 315 -21.85 -20.36 2.45
CA LYS A 315 -20.86 -21.45 2.57
C LYS A 315 -20.77 -22.04 3.98
N TYR A 316 -20.82 -21.21 5.02
CA TYR A 316 -20.84 -21.68 6.41
C TYR A 316 -22.11 -22.48 6.72
N LYS A 317 -23.28 -22.00 6.29
CA LYS A 317 -24.56 -22.69 6.46
C LYS A 317 -24.57 -24.03 5.71
N THR A 318 -24.09 -24.07 4.47
CA THR A 318 -24.00 -25.30 3.66
C THR A 318 -23.02 -26.31 4.25
N ARG A 319 -21.84 -25.87 4.75
CA ARG A 319 -20.90 -26.76 5.47
C ARG A 319 -21.48 -27.32 6.76
N ARG A 320 -22.23 -26.51 7.51
CA ARG A 320 -22.89 -26.96 8.76
C ARG A 320 -24.00 -27.97 8.48
N ILE A 321 -24.75 -27.78 7.39
CA ILE A 321 -25.77 -28.73 6.93
C ILE A 321 -25.11 -30.04 6.46
N ALA A 322 -24.00 -29.95 5.70
CA ALA A 322 -23.24 -31.13 5.29
C ALA A 322 -22.67 -31.92 6.49
N SER A 323 -22.13 -31.25 7.52
CA SER A 323 -21.64 -31.92 8.74
C SER A 323 -22.76 -32.50 9.63
N MET A 324 -24.01 -32.08 9.44
CA MET A 324 -25.17 -32.65 10.13
C MET A 324 -25.73 -33.88 9.40
N GLY A 325 -25.38 -34.10 8.13
CA GLY A 325 -25.77 -35.28 7.35
C GLY A 325 -24.93 -36.54 7.64
N ASP A 326 -23.75 -36.38 8.23
CA ASP A 326 -22.82 -37.48 8.53
C ASP A 326 -22.95 -38.05 9.97
N SER A 327 -24.02 -37.73 10.69
CA SER A 327 -24.29 -38.35 12.00
C SER A 327 -24.95 -39.72 11.79
N PRO A 328 -24.36 -40.84 12.24
CA PRO A 328 -25.02 -42.14 12.15
C PRO A 328 -26.28 -42.13 13.04
N GLN A 329 -27.42 -42.51 12.46
CA GLN A 329 -28.67 -42.68 13.22
C GLN A 329 -28.48 -43.72 14.33
N PRO A 330 -28.97 -43.47 15.56
CA PRO A 330 -29.05 -44.54 16.54
C PRO A 330 -30.15 -45.53 16.11
N LEU A 331 -29.80 -46.82 16.08
CA LEU A 331 -30.76 -47.91 15.90
C LEU A 331 -31.85 -47.83 16.98
N ASN A 332 -33.11 -47.68 16.56
CA ASN A 332 -34.28 -47.85 17.39
C ASN A 332 -34.48 -49.35 17.71
N SER A 333 -34.61 -49.70 18.99
CA SER A 333 -35.32 -50.91 19.41
C SER A 333 -36.32 -50.56 20.52
N ASN A 334 -37.60 -50.68 20.16
CA ASN A 334 -38.77 -50.58 21.03
C ASN A 334 -38.85 -51.77 22.00
N VAL A 335 -39.07 -51.55 23.29
CA VAL A 335 -39.97 -52.38 24.14
C VAL A 335 -40.45 -51.53 25.34
N ILE A 336 -41.71 -51.08 25.34
CA ILE A 336 -42.48 -50.84 26.59
C ILE A 336 -43.93 -51.28 26.33
N SER A 337 -44.38 -52.27 27.10
CA SER A 337 -45.76 -52.77 27.18
C SER A 337 -46.64 -51.93 28.12
N PRO A 338 -47.98 -51.99 28.03
CA PRO A 338 -48.88 -50.98 28.58
C PRO A 338 -49.42 -51.34 29.98
N THR A 339 -49.58 -50.34 30.85
CA THR A 339 -50.37 -50.43 32.09
C THR A 339 -51.68 -49.61 32.00
N PRO A 340 -52.79 -50.07 32.61
CA PRO A 340 -54.12 -49.45 32.47
C PRO A 340 -54.45 -48.44 33.60
N PRO A 341 -55.60 -47.72 33.53
CA PRO A 341 -55.77 -46.42 34.19
C PRO A 341 -56.38 -46.47 35.59
N ILE A 342 -56.17 -45.37 36.31
CA ILE A 342 -56.62 -45.06 37.67
C ILE A 342 -58.13 -44.77 37.70
N ASN A 343 -58.81 -45.18 38.77
CA ASN A 343 -60.14 -44.69 39.18
C ASN A 343 -60.09 -44.21 40.65
N PRO A 344 -60.82 -43.15 41.05
CA PRO A 344 -60.69 -42.49 42.35
C PRO A 344 -61.77 -42.94 43.36
N GLY A 345 -61.44 -42.99 44.65
CA GLY A 345 -62.43 -43.25 45.70
C GLY A 345 -61.85 -43.36 47.10
N GLN A 346 -61.99 -42.26 47.85
CA GLN A 346 -62.43 -42.19 49.24
C GLN A 346 -61.70 -42.90 50.40
N ASP A 347 -61.56 -42.08 51.46
CA ASP A 347 -61.73 -42.40 52.87
C ASP A 347 -60.53 -42.91 53.69
N SER A 348 -59.95 -41.94 54.38
CA SER A 348 -59.94 -41.86 55.85
C SER A 348 -58.90 -42.62 56.67
N LEU A 349 -58.46 -41.92 57.72
CA LEU A 349 -58.01 -42.40 59.02
C LEU A 349 -56.57 -42.94 59.19
N SER A 350 -55.80 -42.06 59.84
CA SER A 350 -55.22 -42.29 61.18
C SER A 350 -53.74 -42.71 61.30
N ALA A 351 -53.12 -41.99 62.25
CA ALA A 351 -52.15 -42.44 63.25
C ALA A 351 -50.66 -42.63 62.86
N ASN A 352 -49.85 -41.73 63.43
CA ASN A 352 -48.68 -41.95 64.28
C ASN A 352 -47.81 -43.20 64.02
N HIS A 353 -46.49 -43.00 63.81
CA HIS A 353 -45.48 -43.04 64.88
C HIS A 353 -44.05 -42.94 64.30
N HIS A 354 -43.24 -42.15 65.01
CA HIS A 354 -41.77 -42.08 65.05
C HIS A 354 -40.96 -41.47 63.90
#